data_AF-A0A420A1K5-F1
#
_entry.id   AF-A0A420A1K5-F1
#
_cell.length_a   1.000
_cell.length_b   1.000
_cell.length_c   1.000
_cell.angle_alpha   90.00
_cell.angle_beta   90.00
_cell.angle_gamma   90.00
#
_symmetry.space_group_name_H-M   'P 1'
#
loop_
_entity.id
_entity.type
_entity.pdbx_description
1 polymer ?
#
loop_
_entity_poly.entity_id
_entity_poly.type
_entity_poly.pdbx_seq_one_letter_code
_entity_poly.pdbx_strand_id
1 'polypeptide(L)'
;MAIEPTEPTEPTAARKAFGDIAPALADYTDKVLFGDVWARPGLSPRDRSLITVASLVALYRSNELPFHIGKALDNGVSRDELIELITHLAFYSGWPTASTALPIARRVFESRDASPAGLNPPTISISGVA
;
A
#
# COMPACT_ATOMS: atom_id res chain seq x y z
N MET A 1 -23.32 -26.14 -20.60
CA MET A 1 -22.53 -24.92 -20.38
C MET A 1 -21.22 -25.36 -19.75
N ALA A 2 -20.18 -25.51 -20.56
CA ALA A 2 -18.87 -25.92 -20.05
C ALA A 2 -18.29 -24.75 -19.25
N ILE A 3 -17.86 -25.05 -18.02
CA ILE A 3 -17.14 -24.10 -17.18
C ILE A 3 -15.74 -24.04 -17.80
N GLU A 4 -15.42 -22.96 -18.53
CA GLU A 4 -14.06 -22.80 -19.04
C GLU A 4 -13.10 -22.74 -17.85
N PRO A 5 -11.95 -23.45 -17.90
CA PRO A 5 -10.93 -23.30 -16.87
C PRO A 5 -10.45 -21.86 -16.94
N THR A 6 -10.71 -21.08 -15.89
CA THR A 6 -10.08 -19.76 -15.73
C THR A 6 -8.57 -19.97 -15.81
N GLU A 7 -7.93 -19.34 -16.80
CA GLU A 7 -6.47 -19.31 -16.98
C GLU A 7 -5.76 -19.23 -15.63
N PRO A 8 -4.60 -19.89 -15.45
CA PRO A 8 -3.84 -19.77 -14.22
C PRO A 8 -3.35 -18.32 -14.12
N THR A 9 -4.15 -17.49 -13.44
CA THR A 9 -3.80 -16.11 -13.16
C THR A 9 -2.47 -16.14 -12.43
N GLU A 10 -1.51 -15.36 -12.93
CA GLU A 10 -0.21 -15.25 -12.28
C GLU A 10 -0.40 -15.10 -10.76
N PRO A 11 0.43 -15.77 -9.94
CA PRO A 11 0.26 -15.68 -8.50
C PRO A 11 0.33 -14.21 -8.08
N THR A 12 -0.64 -13.78 -7.28
CA THR A 12 -0.69 -12.45 -6.68
C THR A 12 0.61 -12.15 -5.94
N ALA A 13 0.87 -10.87 -5.67
CA ALA A 13 2.07 -10.48 -4.91
C ALA A 13 2.15 -11.21 -3.55
N ALA A 14 1.00 -11.41 -2.88
CA ALA A 14 0.94 -12.14 -1.61
C ALA A 14 1.27 -13.63 -1.77
N ARG A 15 0.76 -14.28 -2.83
CA ARG A 15 1.10 -15.69 -3.12
C ARG A 15 2.56 -15.87 -3.51
N LYS A 16 3.16 -14.93 -4.24
CA LYS A 16 4.61 -14.94 -4.53
C LYS A 16 5.45 -14.78 -3.25
N ALA A 17 4.99 -13.96 -2.30
CA ALA A 17 5.74 -13.65 -1.08
C ALA A 17 5.66 -14.74 0.00
N PHE A 18 4.49 -15.36 0.18
CA PHE A 18 4.24 -16.26 1.31
C PHE A 18 3.56 -17.59 0.93
N GLY A 19 3.24 -17.82 -0.34
CA GLY A 19 2.40 -18.95 -0.74
C GLY A 19 2.99 -20.33 -0.46
N ASP A 20 4.32 -20.44 -0.42
CA ASP A 20 5.06 -21.66 -0.12
C ASP A 20 5.10 -22.00 1.38
N ILE A 21 5.17 -20.98 2.25
CA ILE A 21 5.33 -21.16 3.70
C ILE A 21 4.02 -20.90 4.50
N ALA A 22 3.18 -20.00 4.03
CA ALA A 22 1.97 -19.55 4.71
C ALA A 22 0.83 -19.23 3.70
N PRO A 23 0.31 -20.24 2.97
CA PRO A 23 -0.69 -20.04 1.92
C PRO A 23 -2.00 -19.39 2.41
N ALA A 24 -2.42 -19.67 3.66
CA ALA A 24 -3.58 -19.02 4.25
C ALA A 24 -3.38 -17.50 4.42
N LEU A 25 -2.18 -17.05 4.78
CA LEU A 25 -1.87 -15.63 4.90
C LEU A 25 -1.88 -14.93 3.54
N ALA A 26 -1.36 -15.59 2.51
CA ALA A 26 -1.45 -15.09 1.14
C ALA A 26 -2.93 -14.93 0.72
N ASP A 27 -3.75 -15.94 0.98
CA ASP A 27 -5.18 -15.91 0.68
C ASP A 27 -5.95 -14.83 1.48
N TYR A 28 -5.63 -14.61 2.76
CA TYR A 28 -6.23 -13.52 3.55
C TYR A 28 -5.82 -12.15 3.04
N THR A 29 -4.56 -11.99 2.63
CA THR A 29 -4.08 -10.73 2.03
C THR A 29 -4.85 -10.40 0.76
N ASP A 30 -5.03 -11.38 -0.12
CA ASP A 30 -5.72 -11.17 -1.38
C ASP A 30 -7.22 -10.96 -1.20
N LYS A 31 -7.88 -11.90 -0.51
CA LYS A 31 -9.35 -11.97 -0.49
C LYS A 31 -9.97 -11.05 0.56
N VAL A 32 -9.40 -11.02 1.76
CA VAL A 32 -9.99 -10.29 2.89
C VAL A 32 -9.44 -8.87 2.96
N LEU A 33 -8.12 -8.71 2.96
CA LEU A 33 -7.51 -7.39 3.09
C LEU A 33 -7.78 -6.55 1.83
N PHE A 34 -7.22 -6.93 0.68
CA PHE A 34 -7.35 -6.11 -0.53
C PHE A 34 -8.68 -6.32 -1.28
N GLY A 35 -9.20 -7.55 -1.30
CA GLY A 35 -10.44 -7.89 -2.00
C GLY A 35 -11.73 -7.42 -1.31
N ASP A 36 -11.72 -7.20 0.01
CA ASP A 36 -12.87 -6.70 0.76
C ASP A 36 -12.53 -5.39 1.50
N VAL A 37 -11.72 -5.45 2.56
CA VAL A 37 -11.52 -4.31 3.47
C VAL A 37 -11.08 -3.04 2.75
N TRP A 38 -10.15 -3.14 1.79
CA TRP A 38 -9.70 -2.00 0.99
C TRP A 38 -10.72 -1.52 -0.06
N ALA A 39 -11.62 -2.40 -0.51
CA ALA A 39 -12.65 -2.11 -1.51
C ALA A 39 -13.95 -1.54 -0.91
N ARG A 40 -14.13 -1.60 0.42
CA ARG A 40 -15.34 -1.10 1.10
C ARG A 40 -15.62 0.38 0.77
N PRO A 41 -16.85 0.76 0.37
CA PRO A 41 -17.14 2.08 -0.19
C PRO A 41 -17.21 3.22 0.85
N GLY A 42 -17.27 2.90 2.15
CA GLY A 42 -17.45 3.91 3.22
C GLY A 42 -16.24 4.83 3.44
N LEU A 43 -15.08 4.50 2.88
CA LEU A 43 -13.88 5.36 2.86
C LEU A 43 -13.22 5.27 1.50
N SER A 44 -12.80 6.42 0.98
CA SER A 44 -12.06 6.48 -0.28
C SER A 44 -10.72 5.73 -0.16
N PRO A 45 -10.15 5.21 -1.27
CA PRO A 45 -8.81 4.64 -1.25
C PRO A 45 -7.74 5.62 -0.75
N ARG A 46 -7.92 6.92 -1.05
CA ARG A 46 -7.07 8.01 -0.56
C ARG A 46 -7.05 8.05 0.97
N ASP A 47 -8.21 8.19 1.59
CA ASP A 47 -8.32 8.35 3.05
C ASP A 47 -7.93 7.07 3.78
N ARG A 48 -8.25 5.91 3.21
CA ARG A 48 -7.80 4.62 3.73
C ARG A 48 -6.28 4.49 3.74
N SER A 49 -5.61 5.00 2.69
CA SER A 49 -4.15 5.03 2.64
C SER A 49 -3.57 5.98 3.67
N LEU A 50 -4.18 7.16 3.84
CA LEU A 50 -3.77 8.14 4.85
C LEU A 50 -3.83 7.54 6.27
N ILE A 51 -4.94 6.90 6.62
CA ILE A 51 -5.13 6.22 7.92
C ILE A 51 -4.11 5.08 8.09
N THR A 52 -3.86 4.30 7.03
CA THR A 52 -2.89 3.20 7.08
C THR A 52 -1.49 3.72 7.34
N VAL A 53 -1.04 4.74 6.59
CA VAL A 53 0.28 5.37 6.81
C VAL A 53 0.39 5.93 8.22
N ALA A 54 -0.62 6.66 8.70
CA ALA A 54 -0.64 7.18 10.07
C ALA A 54 -0.46 6.08 11.12
N SER A 55 -1.19 4.97 10.96
CA SER A 55 -1.13 3.82 11.86
C SER A 55 0.27 3.17 11.85
N LEU A 56 0.86 3.00 10.66
CA LEU A 56 2.19 2.39 10.53
C LEU A 56 3.30 3.26 11.13
N VAL A 57 3.22 4.59 10.97
CA VAL A 57 4.13 5.55 11.62
C VAL A 57 4.00 5.43 13.14
N ALA A 58 2.78 5.52 13.66
CA ALA A 58 2.52 5.48 15.11
C ALA A 58 2.96 4.16 15.77
N LEU A 59 2.94 3.05 15.03
CA LEU A 59 3.32 1.71 15.52
C LEU A 59 4.77 1.29 15.23
N TYR A 60 5.62 2.17 14.69
CA TYR A 60 6.97 1.83 14.21
C TYR A 60 7.01 0.63 13.23
N ARG A 61 6.00 0.49 12.38
CA ARG A 61 5.98 -0.55 11.34
C ARG A 61 6.67 -0.07 10.08
N SER A 62 7.95 0.30 10.24
CA SER A 62 8.77 0.92 9.21
C SER A 62 9.05 0.03 8.01
N ASN A 63 8.97 -1.29 8.17
CA ASN A 63 9.07 -2.27 7.09
C ASN A 63 7.92 -2.17 6.07
N GLU A 64 6.72 -1.81 6.52
CA GLU A 64 5.53 -1.69 5.65
C GLU A 64 5.34 -0.28 5.08
N LEU A 65 5.96 0.73 5.70
CA LEU A 65 5.81 2.14 5.31
C LEU A 65 6.15 2.41 3.83
N PRO A 66 7.24 1.88 3.23
CA PRO A 66 7.57 2.19 1.84
C PRO A 66 6.45 1.84 0.87
N PHE A 67 5.87 0.65 1.01
CA PHE A 67 4.77 0.19 0.17
C PHE A 67 3.54 1.08 0.34
N HIS A 68 3.15 1.38 1.59
CA HIS A 68 1.94 2.14 1.86
C HIS A 68 2.06 3.64 1.56
N ILE A 69 3.26 4.23 1.66
CA ILE A 69 3.53 5.59 1.18
C ILE A 69 3.36 5.63 -0.35
N GLY A 70 3.93 4.65 -1.07
CA GLY A 70 3.73 4.53 -2.51
C GLY A 70 2.24 4.40 -2.88
N LYS A 71 1.53 3.48 -2.23
CA LYS A 71 0.09 3.28 -2.45
C LYS A 71 -0.74 4.53 -2.12
N ALA A 72 -0.36 5.30 -1.10
CA ALA A 72 -1.02 6.55 -0.76
C ALA A 72 -0.88 7.59 -1.89
N LEU A 73 0.32 7.73 -2.46
CA LEU A 73 0.57 8.59 -3.61
C LEU A 73 -0.25 8.13 -4.84
N ASP A 74 -0.31 6.83 -5.11
CA ASP A 74 -1.10 6.27 -6.22
C ASP A 74 -2.60 6.53 -6.05
N ASN A 75 -3.07 6.57 -4.80
CA ASN A 75 -4.44 6.88 -4.44
C ASN A 75 -4.70 8.40 -4.29
N GLY A 76 -3.74 9.26 -4.63
CA GLY A 76 -3.92 10.71 -4.69
C GLY A 76 -3.68 11.49 -3.40
N VAL A 77 -3.02 10.89 -2.39
CA VAL A 77 -2.44 11.67 -1.28
C VAL A 77 -1.20 12.39 -1.79
N SER A 78 -1.05 13.68 -1.49
CA SER A 78 0.12 14.44 -1.95
C SER A 78 1.36 14.17 -1.08
N ARG A 79 2.55 14.51 -1.60
CA ARG A 79 3.80 14.45 -0.81
C ARG A 79 3.73 15.38 0.40
N ASP A 80 3.18 16.58 0.22
CA ASP A 80 3.03 17.57 1.29
C ASP A 80 2.10 17.06 2.40
N GLU A 81 0.99 16.42 2.03
CA GLU A 81 0.05 15.82 2.99
C GLU A 81 0.70 14.68 3.79
N LEU A 82 1.55 13.87 3.16
CA LEU A 82 2.30 12.81 3.84
C LEU A 82 3.36 13.40 4.78
N ILE A 83 4.05 14.46 4.36
CA ILE A 83 5.04 15.16 5.21
C ILE A 83 4.35 15.78 6.43
N GLU A 84 3.20 16.44 6.22
CA GLU A 84 2.42 17.03 7.31
C GLU A 84 1.85 15.96 8.25
N LEU A 85 1.32 14.86 7.71
CA LEU A 85 0.87 13.73 8.52
C LEU A 85 1.98 13.20 9.43
N ILE A 86 3.17 12.96 8.88
CA ILE A 86 4.30 12.43 9.65
C ILE A 86 4.76 13.45 10.71
N THR A 87 4.82 14.73 10.33
CA THR A 87 5.20 15.82 11.24
C THR A 87 4.20 15.97 12.38
N HIS A 88 2.90 15.92 12.09
CA HIS A 88 1.84 15.98 13.08
C HIS A 88 1.92 14.82 14.08
N LEU A 89 2.24 13.61 13.60
CA LEU A 89 2.40 12.44 14.45
C LEU A 89 3.61 12.52 15.40
N ALA A 90 4.60 13.39 15.16
CA ALA A 90 5.65 13.65 16.15
C ALA A 90 5.09 14.07 17.51
N PHE A 91 3.95 14.76 17.53
CA PHE A 91 3.29 15.23 18.75
C PHE A 91 2.36 14.19 19.39
N TYR A 92 1.78 13.29 18.60
CA TYR A 92 0.76 12.34 19.07
C TYR A 92 1.28 10.92 19.29
N SER A 93 2.28 10.48 18.52
CA SER A 93 2.96 9.19 18.67
C SER A 93 4.44 9.33 19.06
N GLY A 94 4.91 10.56 19.30
CA GLY A 94 6.25 10.87 19.79
C GLY A 94 7.27 11.08 18.68
N TRP A 95 8.21 11.98 18.94
CA TRP A 95 9.23 12.43 17.99
C TRP A 95 9.96 11.31 17.22
N PRO A 96 10.37 10.18 17.85
CA PRO A 96 11.14 9.20 17.11
C PRO A 96 10.32 8.40 16.08
N THR A 97 8.98 8.35 16.18
CA THR A 97 8.12 7.76 15.13
C THR A 97 8.21 8.57 13.85
N ALA A 98 8.09 9.89 13.96
CA ALA A 98 8.19 10.83 12.85
C ALA A 98 9.60 10.90 12.27
N SER A 99 10.63 11.02 13.12
CA SER A 99 12.02 11.11 12.66
C SER A 99 12.51 9.83 11.99
N THR A 100 11.93 8.67 12.31
CA THR A 100 12.15 7.40 11.60
C THR A 100 11.43 7.35 10.26
N ALA A 101 10.20 7.87 10.19
CA ALA A 101 9.36 7.81 8.99
C ALA A 101 9.78 8.80 7.90
N LEU A 102 10.21 10.02 8.25
CA LEU A 102 10.56 11.06 7.26
C LEU A 102 11.68 10.62 6.28
N PRO A 103 12.80 10.03 6.72
CA PRO A 103 13.81 9.51 5.80
C PRO A 103 13.28 8.40 4.88
N ILE A 104 12.34 7.59 5.34
CA ILE A 104 11.70 6.55 4.52
C ILE A 104 10.84 7.19 3.43
N ALA A 105 10.00 8.17 3.79
CA ALA A 105 9.19 8.93 2.85
C ALA A 105 10.07 9.59 1.77
N ARG A 106 11.17 10.23 2.17
CA ARG A 106 12.15 10.82 1.25
C ARG A 106 12.65 9.81 0.21
N ARG A 107 13.12 8.63 0.64
CA ARG A 107 13.63 7.59 -0.28
C ARG A 107 12.55 7.12 -1.26
N VAL A 108 11.30 7.00 -0.81
CA VAL A 108 10.18 6.63 -1.70
C VAL A 108 9.94 7.72 -2.74
N PHE A 109 9.97 8.99 -2.34
CA PHE A 109 9.80 10.12 -3.25
C PHE A 109 10.92 10.18 -4.29
N GLU A 110 12.18 10.03 -3.86
CA GLU A 110 13.36 9.98 -4.73
C GLU A 110 13.30 8.79 -5.71
N SER A 111 12.91 7.60 -5.24
CA SER A 111 12.78 6.41 -6.09
C SER A 111 11.73 6.59 -7.19
N ARG A 112 10.64 7.32 -6.88
CA ARG A 112 9.59 7.66 -7.85
C ARG A 112 10.01 8.75 -8.83
N ASP A 113 10.81 9.72 -8.40
CA ASP A 113 11.33 10.76 -9.30
C ASP A 113 12.41 10.21 -10.25
N ALA A 114 13.24 9.28 -9.76
CA ALA A 114 14.26 8.61 -10.54
C ALA A 114 13.71 7.59 -11.54
N SER A 115 12.44 7.18 -11.37
CA SER A 115 11.70 6.39 -12.35
C SER A 115 10.89 7.37 -13.23
N PRO A 116 11.43 7.83 -14.37
CA PRO A 116 10.69 8.77 -15.20
C PRO A 116 9.35 8.16 -15.60
N ALA A 117 8.30 8.98 -15.56
CA ALA A 117 6.99 8.66 -16.15
C ALA A 117 7.21 8.18 -17.60
N GLY A 118 7.19 6.86 -17.81
CA GLY A 118 7.58 6.27 -19.10
C GLY A 118 7.96 4.79 -19.06
N LEU A 119 8.30 4.23 -17.90
CA LEU A 119 8.34 2.77 -17.71
C LEU A 119 7.26 2.41 -16.70
N ASN A 120 6.06 2.11 -17.21
CA ASN A 120 4.99 1.55 -16.40
C ASN A 120 5.52 0.32 -15.65
N PRO A 121 5.61 0.31 -14.31
CA PRO A 121 5.54 -0.96 -13.59
C PRO A 121 4.20 -1.62 -14.00
N PRO A 122 4.09 -2.97 -14.05
CA PRO A 122 2.89 -3.63 -14.53
C PRO A 122 1.67 -3.02 -13.85
N THR A 123 0.85 -2.34 -14.65
CA THR A 123 -0.41 -1.77 -14.21
C THR A 123 -1.21 -2.94 -13.65
N ILE A 124 -1.42 -2.98 -12.33
CA ILE A 124 -2.45 -3.83 -11.76
C ILE A 124 -3.76 -3.25 -12.25
N SER A 125 -4.25 -3.77 -13.37
CA SER A 125 -5.58 -3.45 -13.86
C SER A 125 -6.57 -4.01 -12.86
N ILE A 126 -7.15 -3.15 -12.03
CA ILE A 126 -8.33 -3.47 -11.20
C ILE A 126 -9.63 -3.40 -12.03
N SER A 127 -9.54 -3.47 -13.36
CA SER A 127 -10.69 -3.55 -14.26
C SER A 127 -11.36 -4.92 -14.12
N GLY A 128 -12.17 -5.08 -13.09
CA GLY A 128 -12.84 -6.36 -12.85
C GLY A 128 -13.77 -6.40 -11.65
N VAL A 129 -14.42 -5.30 -11.28
CA VAL A 129 -15.61 -5.34 -10.42
C VAL A 129 -16.56 -4.20 -10.82
N ALA A 130 -17.51 -4.53 -11.71
CA ALA A 130 -18.81 -3.88 -11.81
C ALA A 130 -19.86 -4.93 -11.49
#